data_AF-A0A970KH81-F1
#
_entry.id   AF-A0A970KH81-F1
#
_cell.length_a   1.000
_cell.length_b   1.000
_cell.length_c   1.000
_cell.angle_alpha   90.00
_cell.angle_beta   90.00
_cell.angle_gamma   90.00
#
_symmetry.space_group_name_H-M   'P 1'
#
loop_
_entity.id
_entity.type
_entity.pdbx_description
1 polymer ?
#
loop_
_entity_poly.entity_id
_entity_poly.type
_entity_poly.pdbx_seq_one_letter_code
_entity_poly.pdbx_strand_id
1 'polypeptide(L)'
;MRDKSVHYLLLFLIVMGIFLGVYEGIWKEGAKKTANTNVNIADDQSETIYLEVIWDASGSMWGRDYGVEKILRSKEVLKTFNDKLPENINIGLRIFGARRVGDLKDSFLAIPFSENNRENIINFITNVKPLGKSPIAFSLQEAC
;
A
#
# COMPACT_ATOMS: atom_id res chain seq x y z
N MET A 1 5.26 -63.16 -0.63
CA MET A 1 6.19 -61.99 -0.57
C MET A 1 5.35 -60.78 -0.23
N ARG A 2 5.47 -60.22 0.98
CA ARG A 2 4.64 -59.08 1.41
C ARG A 2 5.16 -57.83 0.70
N ASP A 3 4.35 -57.25 -0.19
CA ASP A 3 4.76 -56.09 -0.99
C ASP A 3 4.94 -54.88 -0.07
N LYS A 4 6.21 -54.51 0.15
CA LYS A 4 6.59 -53.40 1.03
C LYS A 4 6.07 -52.07 0.48
N SER A 5 5.80 -51.98 -0.83
CA SER A 5 5.30 -50.76 -1.49
C SER A 5 3.90 -50.39 -1.01
N VAL A 6 3.02 -51.38 -0.83
CA VAL A 6 1.66 -51.17 -0.26
C VAL A 6 1.74 -50.68 1.18
N HIS A 7 2.72 -51.19 1.95
CA HIS A 7 2.94 -50.78 3.33
C HIS A 7 3.44 -49.33 3.43
N TYR A 8 4.37 -48.92 2.54
CA TYR A 8 4.83 -47.53 2.49
C TYR A 8 3.75 -46.55 2.03
N LEU A 9 2.89 -46.95 1.07
CA LEU A 9 1.76 -46.13 0.63
C LEU A 9 0.76 -45.89 1.77
N LEU A 10 0.43 -46.94 2.53
CA LEU A 10 -0.44 -46.83 3.71
C LEU A 10 0.17 -45.93 4.78
N LEU A 11 1.47 -46.05 5.05
CA LEU A 11 2.17 -45.19 5.99
C LEU A 11 2.16 -43.71 5.55
N PHE A 12 2.38 -43.45 4.26
CA PHE A 12 2.34 -42.11 3.69
C PHE A 12 0.94 -41.48 3.79
N LEU A 13 -0.12 -42.23 3.49
CA LEU A 13 -1.50 -41.75 3.61
C LEU A 13 -1.87 -41.43 5.06
N ILE A 14 -1.38 -42.20 6.03
CA ILE A 14 -1.58 -41.93 7.46
C ILE A 14 -0.86 -40.65 7.88
N VAL A 15 0.41 -40.50 7.50
CA VAL A 15 1.21 -39.30 7.83
C VAL A 15 0.60 -38.05 7.18
N MET A 16 0.16 -38.14 5.92
CA MET A 16 -0.47 -37.03 5.22
C MET A 16 -1.84 -36.66 5.81
N GLY A 17 -2.63 -37.65 6.25
CA GLY A 17 -3.89 -37.42 6.96
C GLY A 17 -3.68 -36.69 8.30
N ILE A 18 -2.65 -37.06 9.07
CA ILE A 18 -2.27 -36.36 10.31
C ILE A 18 -1.84 -34.92 9.99
N PHE A 19 -1.02 -34.74 8.95
CA PHE A 19 -0.53 -33.42 8.55
C PHE A 19 -1.67 -32.48 8.11
N LEU A 20 -2.65 -32.98 7.35
CA LEU A 20 -3.82 -32.22 6.92
C LEU A 20 -4.77 -31.90 8.09
N GLY A 21 -4.98 -32.85 9.02
CA GLY A 21 -5.82 -32.62 10.19
C GLY A 21 -5.25 -31.56 11.14
N VAL A 22 -3.94 -31.55 11.36
CA VAL A 22 -3.25 -30.52 12.15
C VAL A 22 -3.31 -29.17 11.46
N TYR A 23 -3.15 -29.13 10.13
CA TYR A 23 -3.27 -27.90 9.35
C TYR A 23 -4.65 -27.25 9.52
N GLU A 24 -5.75 -28.01 9.35
CA GLU A 24 -7.10 -27.48 9.56
C GLU A 24 -7.33 -26.90 10.97
N GLY A 25 -6.78 -27.56 11.99
CA GLY A 25 -6.88 -27.08 13.37
C GLY A 25 -6.21 -25.73 13.57
N ILE A 26 -4.97 -25.57 13.07
CA ILE A 26 -4.19 -24.34 13.17
C ILE A 26 -4.86 -23.19 12.40
N TRP A 27 -5.44 -23.45 11.22
CA TRP A 27 -6.18 -22.42 10.47
C TRP A 27 -7.47 -21.98 11.15
N LYS A 28 -8.23 -22.91 11.74
CA LYS A 28 -9.46 -22.57 12.49
C LYS A 28 -9.16 -21.76 13.75
N GLU A 29 -8.05 -22.04 14.44
CA GLU A 29 -7.58 -21.25 15.60
C GLU A 29 -7.15 -19.83 15.17
N GLY A 30 -6.39 -19.72 14.07
CA GLY A 30 -5.95 -18.45 13.50
C GLY A 30 -7.10 -17.55 13.03
N ALA A 31 -8.14 -18.15 12.44
CA ALA A 31 -9.35 -17.43 12.01
C ALA A 31 -10.24 -16.97 13.18
N LYS A 32 -10.23 -17.69 14.32
CA LYS A 32 -10.98 -17.27 15.51
C LYS A 32 -10.31 -16.11 16.26
N LYS A 33 -8.98 -15.95 16.16
CA LYS A 33 -8.23 -14.90 16.84
C LYS A 33 -8.42 -13.49 16.25
N THR A 34 -9.10 -13.37 15.09
CA THR A 34 -9.39 -12.08 14.43
C THR A 34 -10.86 -11.65 14.52
N ALA A 35 -11.72 -12.41 15.23
CA ALA A 35 -13.17 -12.16 15.27
C ALA A 35 -13.74 -11.76 16.65
N ASN A 36 -12.90 -11.29 17.57
CA ASN A 36 -13.36 -10.75 18.86
C ASN A 36 -12.80 -9.34 19.08
N THR A 37 -13.43 -8.38 18.43
CA THR A 37 -13.37 -6.97 18.83
C THR A 37 -14.79 -6.50 19.10
N ASN A 38 -15.37 -6.98 20.21
CA ASN A 38 -16.41 -6.21 20.88
C ASN A 38 -15.72 -5.05 21.59
N VAL A 39 -15.29 -4.05 20.81
CA VAL A 39 -14.91 -2.77 21.36
C VAL A 39 -16.22 -2.01 21.56
N ASN A 40 -16.65 -1.89 22.81
CA ASN A 40 -17.55 -0.81 23.17
C ASN A 40 -16.75 0.49 23.03
N ILE A 41 -16.68 1.03 21.81
CA ILE A 41 -16.34 2.43 21.61
C ILE A 41 -17.58 3.19 22.08
N ALA A 42 -17.57 3.52 23.37
CA ALA A 42 -18.25 4.73 23.79
C ALA A 42 -17.69 5.85 22.90
N ASP A 43 -18.60 6.52 22.21
CA ASP A 43 -18.42 7.72 21.41
C ASP A 43 -17.42 8.69 22.08
N ASP A 44 -16.14 8.59 21.71
CA ASP A 44 -15.09 9.46 22.25
C ASP A 44 -14.13 9.81 21.10
N GLN A 45 -14.42 10.98 20.51
CA GLN A 45 -13.56 11.78 19.62
C GLN A 45 -12.90 11.02 18.47
N SER A 46 -13.50 11.06 17.28
CA SER A 46 -12.82 10.75 16.01
C SER A 46 -11.58 11.65 15.86
N GLU A 47 -10.43 11.19 16.34
CA GLU A 47 -9.17 11.87 16.16
C GLU A 47 -8.90 12.02 14.66
N THR A 48 -8.81 13.26 14.18
CA THR A 48 -8.49 13.54 12.78
C THR A 48 -7.07 13.08 12.50
N ILE A 49 -6.93 12.08 11.64
CA ILE A 49 -5.62 11.55 11.25
C ILE A 49 -5.09 12.40 10.10
N TYR A 50 -3.87 12.93 10.25
CA TYR A 50 -3.15 13.63 9.19
C TYR A 50 -2.22 12.65 8.48
N LEU A 51 -2.33 12.58 7.15
CA LEU A 51 -1.54 11.69 6.31
C LEU A 51 -0.89 12.49 5.17
N GLU A 52 0.44 12.62 5.19
CA GLU A 52 1.19 13.17 4.06
C GLU A 52 1.62 12.05 3.11
N VAL A 53 1.18 12.11 1.86
CA VAL A 53 1.63 11.24 0.78
C VAL A 53 2.79 11.90 0.06
N ILE A 54 3.94 11.22 -0.02
CA ILE A 54 5.10 11.69 -0.77
C ILE A 54 5.24 10.87 -2.05
N TRP A 55 5.11 11.52 -3.20
CA TRP A 55 5.08 10.86 -4.51
C TRP A 55 6.33 11.16 -5.36
N ASP A 56 6.97 10.10 -5.86
CA ASP A 56 8.04 10.17 -6.86
C ASP A 56 7.48 10.48 -8.26
N ALA A 57 7.88 11.62 -8.81
CA ALA A 57 7.68 12.00 -10.20
C ALA A 57 9.00 12.38 -10.89
N SER A 58 10.12 11.80 -10.46
CA SER A 58 11.41 11.93 -11.13
C SER A 58 11.37 11.37 -12.56
N GLY A 59 12.28 11.83 -13.42
CA GLY A 59 12.34 11.36 -14.82
C GLY A 59 12.47 9.83 -14.98
N SER A 60 12.95 9.12 -13.95
CA SER A 60 13.01 7.65 -13.94
C SER A 60 11.64 6.97 -14.01
N MET A 61 10.57 7.69 -13.69
CA MET A 61 9.18 7.22 -13.74
C MET A 61 8.63 7.09 -15.18
N TRP A 62 9.33 7.65 -16.17
CA TRP A 62 9.11 7.31 -17.59
C TRP A 62 9.58 5.89 -17.93
N GLY A 63 10.42 5.28 -17.08
CA GLY A 63 10.80 3.88 -17.21
C GLY A 63 9.57 2.99 -17.23
N ARG A 64 9.65 1.88 -17.96
CA ARG A 64 8.58 0.90 -18.06
C ARG A 64 8.82 -0.26 -17.09
N ASP A 65 7.73 -0.79 -16.58
CA ASP A 65 7.66 -2.05 -15.87
C ASP A 65 6.58 -2.90 -16.56
N TYR A 66 6.83 -4.16 -16.88
CA TYR A 66 5.91 -5.00 -17.67
C TYR A 66 5.24 -4.25 -18.87
N GLY A 67 6.01 -3.47 -19.62
CA GLY A 67 5.52 -2.73 -20.80
C GLY A 67 4.74 -1.43 -20.53
N VAL A 68 4.43 -1.08 -19.28
CA VAL A 68 3.67 0.14 -18.92
C VAL A 68 4.58 1.09 -18.14
N GLU A 69 4.45 2.39 -18.40
CA GLU A 69 5.21 3.43 -17.69
C GLU A 69 4.90 3.42 -16.19
N LYS A 70 5.93 3.51 -15.36
CA LYS A 70 5.79 3.51 -13.89
C LYS A 70 4.88 4.64 -13.41
N ILE A 71 4.93 5.81 -14.06
CA ILE A 71 4.05 6.94 -13.72
C ILE A 71 2.58 6.62 -13.91
N LEU A 72 2.21 5.86 -14.96
CA LEU A 72 0.81 5.50 -15.21
C LEU A 72 0.30 4.60 -14.08
N ARG A 73 1.06 3.56 -13.71
CA ARG A 73 0.71 2.71 -12.58
C ARG A 73 0.68 3.46 -11.25
N SER A 74 1.63 4.36 -11.00
CA SER A 74 1.61 5.13 -9.75
C SER A 74 0.38 6.02 -9.66
N LYS A 75 -0.07 6.62 -10.78
CA LYS A 75 -1.31 7.39 -10.84
C LYS A 75 -2.52 6.52 -10.51
N GLU A 76 -2.62 5.32 -11.06
CA GLU A 76 -3.72 4.37 -10.77
C GLU A 76 -3.76 3.97 -9.29
N VAL A 77 -2.59 3.66 -8.71
CA VAL A 77 -2.46 3.33 -7.29
C VAL A 77 -2.90 4.51 -6.42
N LEU A 78 -2.42 5.73 -6.70
CA LEU A 78 -2.77 6.90 -5.92
C LEU A 78 -4.26 7.27 -6.03
N LYS A 79 -4.87 7.10 -7.20
CA LYS A 79 -6.33 7.27 -7.37
C LYS A 79 -7.10 6.28 -6.51
N THR A 80 -6.76 5.00 -6.65
CA THR A 80 -7.40 3.92 -5.86
C THR A 80 -7.18 4.11 -4.35
N PHE A 81 -6.01 4.57 -3.96
CA PHE A 81 -5.67 4.87 -2.58
C PHE A 81 -6.52 6.02 -2.04
N ASN A 82 -6.60 7.14 -2.76
CA ASN A 82 -7.43 8.29 -2.41
C ASN A 82 -8.91 7.91 -2.23
N ASP A 83 -9.44 7.05 -3.11
CA ASP A 83 -10.84 6.64 -3.10
C ASP A 83 -11.18 5.66 -1.95
N LYS A 84 -10.18 4.95 -1.42
CA LYS A 84 -10.37 3.97 -0.33
C LYS A 84 -10.13 4.53 1.06
N LEU A 85 -9.63 5.76 1.18
CA LEU A 85 -9.31 6.34 2.49
C LEU A 85 -10.59 6.79 3.21
N PRO A 86 -10.73 6.47 4.50
CA PRO A 86 -11.79 7.02 5.34
C PRO A 86 -11.88 8.55 5.28
N GLU A 87 -13.09 9.07 5.49
CA GLU A 87 -13.37 10.51 5.47
C GLU A 87 -12.69 11.28 6.60
N ASN A 88 -12.42 10.62 7.74
CA ASN A 88 -11.74 11.22 8.89
C ASN A 88 -10.21 11.40 8.70
N ILE A 89 -9.67 11.06 7.52
CA ILE A 89 -8.25 11.26 7.18
C ILE A 89 -8.08 12.55 6.38
N ASN A 90 -7.34 13.50 6.94
CA ASN A 90 -6.91 14.70 6.25
C ASN A 90 -5.60 14.42 5.49
N ILE A 91 -5.63 14.51 4.15
CA ILE A 91 -4.49 14.14 3.30
C ILE A 91 -3.77 15.38 2.79
N GLY A 92 -2.45 15.37 2.88
CA GLY A 92 -1.55 16.23 2.11
C GLY A 92 -0.87 15.43 1.00
N LEU A 93 -0.60 16.06 -0.15
CA LEU A 93 0.17 15.45 -1.24
C LEU A 93 1.44 16.26 -1.50
N ARG A 94 2.58 15.69 -1.13
CA ARG A 94 3.91 16.15 -1.54
C ARG A 94 4.39 15.37 -2.75
N ILE A 95 5.09 16.06 -3.63
CA ILE A 95 5.67 15.47 -4.83
C ILE A 95 7.12 15.92 -4.99
N PHE A 96 7.96 15.07 -5.55
CA PHE A 96 9.32 15.43 -5.92
C PHE A 96 9.69 15.05 -7.35
N GLY A 97 10.65 15.78 -7.91
CA GLY A 97 11.17 15.54 -9.25
C GLY A 97 10.21 15.94 -10.38
N ALA A 98 9.16 16.72 -10.13
CA ALA A 98 8.16 17.05 -11.14
C ALA A 98 8.38 18.40 -11.87
N ARG A 99 9.24 19.31 -11.37
CA ARG A 99 9.33 20.71 -11.85
C ARG A 99 10.68 21.09 -12.45
N ARG A 100 11.78 20.57 -11.92
CA ARG A 100 13.13 21.07 -12.26
C ARG A 100 14.10 19.93 -12.60
N VAL A 101 14.73 20.04 -13.77
CA VAL A 101 15.77 19.09 -14.20
C VAL A 101 17.03 19.29 -13.37
N GLY A 102 17.58 18.20 -12.83
CA GLY A 102 18.87 18.22 -12.12
C GLY A 102 18.82 18.76 -10.67
N ASP A 103 17.68 19.26 -10.21
CA ASP A 103 17.57 19.87 -8.88
C ASP A 103 17.38 18.84 -7.76
N LEU A 104 18.32 18.84 -6.81
CA LEU A 104 18.31 17.97 -5.62
C LEU A 104 17.40 18.49 -4.49
N LYS A 105 16.69 19.60 -4.72
CA LYS A 105 15.69 20.17 -3.82
C LYS A 105 14.32 20.33 -4.47
N ASP A 106 14.07 19.64 -5.59
CA ASP A 106 12.75 19.67 -6.23
C ASP A 106 11.75 18.80 -5.47
N SER A 107 11.20 19.36 -4.40
CA SER A 107 10.14 18.79 -3.56
C SER A 107 9.18 19.90 -3.15
N PHE A 108 7.88 19.64 -3.13
CA PHE A 108 6.89 20.60 -2.66
C PHE A 108 5.58 19.93 -2.27
N LEU A 109 4.89 20.51 -1.28
CA LEU A 109 3.52 20.17 -0.93
C LEU A 109 2.60 20.70 -2.04
N ALA A 110 2.20 19.82 -2.95
CA ALA A 110 1.37 20.14 -4.10
C ALA A 110 -0.09 20.41 -3.70
N ILE A 111 -0.61 19.57 -2.80
CA ILE A 111 -1.94 19.73 -2.21
C ILE A 111 -1.78 19.80 -0.70
N PRO A 112 -2.09 20.94 -0.05
CA PRO A 112 -2.03 21.03 1.40
C PRO A 112 -3.16 20.23 2.06
N PHE A 113 -2.98 19.90 3.34
CA PHE A 113 -4.02 19.34 4.19
C PHE A 113 -5.25 20.24 4.18
N SER A 114 -6.41 19.66 3.88
CA SER A 114 -7.70 20.33 3.91
C SER A 114 -8.80 19.28 3.99
N GLU A 115 -9.85 19.65 4.70
CA GLU A 115 -11.13 18.96 4.57
C GLU A 115 -11.57 19.04 3.09
N ASN A 116 -12.08 17.93 2.54
CA ASN A 116 -12.64 17.86 1.19
C ASN A 116 -11.68 18.17 0.01
N ASN A 117 -10.39 17.86 0.11
CA ASN A 117 -9.43 18.03 -1.00
C ASN A 117 -9.23 16.81 -1.91
N ARG A 118 -10.03 15.75 -1.74
CA ARG A 118 -9.92 14.49 -2.50
C ARG A 118 -9.96 14.71 -4.02
N GLU A 119 -10.88 15.55 -4.50
CA GLU A 119 -10.98 15.86 -5.94
C GLU A 119 -9.75 16.61 -6.46
N ASN A 120 -9.23 17.56 -5.68
CA ASN A 120 -8.01 18.30 -6.03
C ASN A 120 -6.80 17.36 -6.16
N ILE A 121 -6.70 16.35 -5.28
CA ILE A 121 -5.68 15.31 -5.35
C ILE A 121 -5.80 14.52 -6.66
N ILE A 122 -7.01 14.04 -7.02
CA ILE A 122 -7.23 13.29 -8.27
C ILE A 122 -6.88 14.13 -9.51
N ASN A 123 -7.29 15.39 -9.53
CA ASN A 123 -7.01 16.32 -10.62
C ASN A 123 -5.52 16.59 -10.76
N PHE A 124 -4.81 16.78 -9.65
CA PHE A 124 -3.35 16.95 -9.65
C PHE A 124 -2.64 15.68 -10.15
N ILE A 125 -2.95 14.51 -9.58
CA ILE A 125 -2.38 13.21 -9.99
C ILE A 125 -2.52 12.98 -11.49
N THR A 126 -3.67 13.30 -12.06
CA THR A 126 -3.95 13.06 -13.49
C THR A 126 -2.99 13.85 -14.39
N ASN A 127 -2.64 15.08 -14.01
CA ASN A 127 -1.90 16.02 -14.86
C ASN A 127 -0.36 15.99 -14.69
N VAL A 128 0.15 15.33 -13.65
CA VAL A 128 1.60 15.27 -13.39
C VAL A 128 2.36 14.55 -14.50
N LYS A 129 3.52 15.10 -14.86
CA LYS A 129 4.47 14.50 -15.80
C LYS A 129 5.85 14.39 -15.13
N PRO A 130 6.56 13.25 -15.27
CA PRO A 130 7.87 13.10 -14.68
C PRO A 130 8.94 13.97 -15.36
N LEU A 131 9.93 14.45 -14.60
CA LEU A 131 10.94 15.38 -15.15
C LEU A 131 12.34 15.26 -14.54
N GLY A 132 12.48 15.58 -13.27
CA GLY A 132 13.71 15.87 -12.54
C GLY A 132 14.36 14.69 -11.83
N LYS A 133 15.13 14.99 -10.79
CA LYS A 133 15.83 14.01 -9.93
C LYS A 133 14.91 13.46 -8.84
N SER A 134 15.42 12.50 -8.05
CA SER A 134 14.70 11.84 -6.95
C SER A 134 15.21 12.29 -5.58
N PRO A 135 14.98 13.54 -5.14
CA PRO A 135 15.51 14.03 -3.87
C PRO A 135 14.72 13.53 -2.65
N ILE A 136 14.58 12.21 -2.50
CA ILE A 136 13.75 11.58 -1.45
C ILE A 136 14.16 12.01 -0.03
N ALA A 137 15.47 12.14 0.23
CA ALA A 137 15.96 12.58 1.54
C ALA A 137 15.48 14.00 1.88
N PHE A 138 15.53 14.92 0.91
CA PHE A 138 15.02 16.27 1.07
C PHE A 138 13.49 16.27 1.21
N SER A 139 12.78 15.45 0.44
CA SER A 139 11.32 15.34 0.57
C SER A 139 10.86 14.86 1.94
N LEU A 140 11.58 13.92 2.55
CA LEU A 140 11.31 13.44 3.90
C LEU A 140 11.63 14.50 4.97
N GLN A 141 12.69 15.29 4.78
CA GLN A 141 13.01 16.40 5.69
C GLN A 141 11.95 17.51 5.69
N GLU A 142 11.31 17.74 4.54
CA GLU A 142 10.30 18.78 4.38
C GLU A 142 8.88 18.30 4.73
N ALA A 143 8.68 16.99 4.91
CA ALA A 143 7.40 16.43 5.32
C ALA A 143 7.13 16.75 6.80
N CYS A 144 5.86 16.98 7.14
CA CYS A 144 5.44 17.46 8.46
C CYS A 144 4.86 16.34 9.33
#